data_AF-A0A957AGF8-F1
#
_entry.id   AF-A0A957AGF8-F1
#
_cell.length_a   1.000
_cell.length_b   1.000
_cell.length_c   1.000
_cell.angle_alpha   90.00
_cell.angle_beta   90.00
_cell.angle_gamma   90.00
#
_symmetry.space_group_name_H-M   'P 1'
#
loop_
_entity.id
_entity.type
_entity.pdbx_description
1 polymer ?
#
loop_
_entity_poly.entity_id
_entity_poly.type
_entity_poly.pdbx_seq_one_letter_code
_entity_poly.pdbx_strand_id
1 'polypeptide(L)' 'MEVPKIHNLIPMVIESTNRGERSFDIYSRLLRDRIVFIGTPIDDQVANVA' A
#
# COMPACT_ATOMS: atom_id res chain seq x y z
N MET A 1 -12.96 -14.01 25.94
CA MET A 1 -11.66 -13.64 25.35
C MET A 1 -11.96 -12.83 24.10
N GLU A 2 -11.78 -11.51 24.15
CA GLU A 2 -11.85 -10.69 22.94
C GLU A 2 -10.54 -10.89 22.15
N VAL A 3 -10.66 -11.37 20.92
CA VAL A 3 -9.53 -11.48 20.01
C VAL A 3 -9.08 -10.06 19.65
N PRO A 4 -7.81 -9.69 19.82
CA PRO A 4 -7.32 -8.37 19.45
C PRO A 4 -7.53 -8.21 17.94
N LYS A 5 -8.38 -7.24 17.56
CA LYS A 5 -8.51 -6.82 16.17
C LYS A 5 -7.18 -6.19 15.76
N ILE A 6 -6.39 -6.93 14.99
CA ILE A 6 -5.27 -6.35 14.27
C ILE A 6 -5.90 -5.38 13.28
N HIS A 7 -5.89 -4.10 13.62
CA HIS A 7 -6.19 -3.06 12.67
C HIS A 7 -5.05 -3.13 11.67
N ASN A 8 -5.34 -3.51 10.42
CA ASN A 8 -4.39 -3.46 9.31
C ASN A 8 -4.05 -1.98 9.05
N LEU A 9 -3.23 -1.40 9.93
CA LEU A 9 -2.72 -0.06 9.85
C LEU A 9 -1.67 -0.07 8.73
N ILE A 10 -2.08 0.34 7.54
CA ILE A 10 -1.15 0.56 6.44
C ILE A 10 -0.31 1.80 6.82
N PRO A 11 1.01 1.67 6.95
CA PRO A 11 1.85 2.79 7.35
C PRO A 11 1.82 3.89 6.29
N MET A 12 1.71 5.13 6.75
CA MET A 12 1.77 6.32 5.92
C MET A 12 3.23 6.80 5.86
N VAL A 13 3.69 7.12 4.65
CA VAL A 13 5.02 7.66 4.37
C VAL A 13 4.87 9.10 3.91
N ILE A 14 5.68 10.00 4.47
CA ILE A 14 5.72 11.40 4.07
C ILE A 14 6.98 11.61 3.22
N GLU A 15 6.82 12.08 1.99
CA GLU A 15 7.92 12.45 1.11
C GLU A 15 8.01 13.98 1.01
N SER A 16 9.13 14.54 1.45
CA SER A 16 9.41 15.97 1.34
C SER A 16 10.01 16.27 -0.04
N THR A 17 9.30 17.03 -0.86
CA THR A 17 9.80 17.54 -2.15
C THR A 17 10.10 19.03 -2.05
N ASN A 18 10.90 19.57 -2.98
CA ASN A 18 11.25 21.00 -3.01
C ASN A 18 10.04 21.96 -3.17
N ARG A 19 8.84 21.43 -3.44
CA ARG A 19 7.57 22.16 -3.56
C ARG A 19 6.56 21.83 -2.44
N GLY A 20 6.92 21.00 -1.45
CA GLY A 20 6.06 20.64 -0.32
C GLY A 20 6.16 19.18 0.11
N GLU A 21 5.47 18.83 1.20
CA GLU A 21 5.32 17.47 1.72
C GLU A 21 4.14 16.76 1.05
N ARG A 22 4.35 15.53 0.57
CA ARG A 22 3.29 14.69 0.03
C ARG A 22 3.24 13.38 0.81
N SER A 23 2.09 13.11 1.41
CA SER A 23 1.82 11.84 2.09
C SER A 23 1.33 10.79 1.09
N PHE A 24 1.84 9.58 1.24
CA PHE A 24 1.45 8.40 0.48
C PHE A 24 1.30 7.23 1.45
N ASP A 25 0.43 6.27 1.14
CA ASP A 25 0.57 4.95 1.76
C ASP A 25 1.82 4.24 1.18
N ILE A 26 2.33 3.25 1.91
CA ILE A 26 3.52 2.51 1.51
C ILE A 26 3.36 1.84 0.13
N TYR A 27 2.16 1.35 -0.19
CA TYR A 27 1.90 0.67 -1.47
C TYR A 27 1.96 1.64 -2.66
N SER A 28 1.41 2.83 -2.52
CA SER A 28 1.47 3.90 -3.53
C SER A 28 2.90 4.38 -3.76
N ARG A 29 3.70 4.46 -2.69
CA ARG A 29 5.13 4.81 -2.81
C ARG A 29 5.90 3.77 -3.62
N LEU A 30 5.58 2.49 -3.43
CA LEU A 30 6.19 1.35 -4.13
C LEU A 30 5.70 1.25 -5.58
N LEU A 31 4.41 1.48 -5.84
CA LEU A 31 3.85 1.53 -7.19
C LEU A 31 4.50 2.64 -8.02
N ARG A 32 4.85 3.78 -7.40
CA ARG A 32 5.63 4.85 -8.06
C ARG A 32 7.01 4.38 -8.52
N ASP A 33 7.64 3.49 -7.77
CA ASP A 33 8.91 2.83 -8.15
C ASP A 33 8.69 1.61 -9.06
N ARG A 34 7.45 1.39 -9.54
CA ARG A 34 7.02 0.26 -10.38
C ARG A 34 7.14 -1.10 -9.67
N ILE A 35 7.01 -1.12 -8.35
CA ILE A 35 7.02 -2.34 -7.54
C ILE A 35 5.58 -2.69 -7.15
N VAL A 36 5.15 -3.91 -7.51
CA VAL A 36 3.81 -4.45 -7.22
C VAL A 36 3.96 -5.63 -6.25
N PHE A 37 3.17 -5.65 -5.19
CA PHE A 37 3.14 -6.75 -4.20
C PHE A 37 1.89 -7.62 -4.41
N ILE A 38 2.11 -8.92 -4.58
CA ILE A 38 1.03 -9.93 -4.60
C ILE A 38 1.15 -10.72 -3.30
N GLY A 39 0.35 -10.35 -2.30
CA GLY A 39 0.33 -11.00 -0.98
C GLY A 39 -0.79 -12.02 -0.81
N THR A 40 -1.64 -12.19 -1.82
CA THR A 40 -2.81 -13.07 -1.83
C THR A 40 -2.68 -14.10 -2.95
N PRO A 41 -3.45 -15.21 -2.91
CA PRO A 41 -3.59 -16.11 -4.04
C PRO A 41 -3.98 -15.34 -5.32
N ILE A 42 -3.51 -15.85 -6.46
CA ILE A 42 -3.87 -15.28 -7.76
C ILE A 42 -5.29 -15.72 -8.08
N ASP A 43 -6.22 -14.76 -8.07
CA ASP A 43 -7.60 -14.92 -8.52
C ASP A 43 -7.89 -13.95 -9.67
N ASP A 44 -9.09 -14.04 -10.27
CA ASP A 44 -9.48 -13.19 -11.39
C ASP A 44 -9.49 -11.69 -11.03
N GLN A 45 -9.66 -11.33 -9.75
CA GLN A 45 -9.65 -9.93 -9.31
C GLN A 45 -8.24 -9.37 -9.20
N VAL A 46 -7.28 -10.17 -8.74
CA VAL A 46 -5.86 -9.81 -8.62
C VAL A 46 -5.17 -9.85 -9.99
N ALA A 47 -5.58 -10.78 -10.86
CA ALA A 47 -5.01 -10.94 -12.20
C ALA A 47 -5.45 -9.84 -13.17
N ASN A 48 -6.61 -9.23 -12.95
CA ASN A 48 -7.18 -8.29 -13.91
C ASN A 48 -6.70 -6.84 -13.69
N VAL A 49 -5.82 -6.38 -14.58
CA VAL A 49 -5.49 -4.96 -14.78
C VAL A 49 -6.40 -4.43 -15.89
N ALA A 50 -7.70 -4.27 -15.61
CA ALA A 50 -8.65 -3.66 -16.55
C ALA A 50 -8.85 -2.17 -16.26
#